data_AF-A0A5P2DKL4-F1
#
_entry.id   AF-A0A5P2DKL4-F1
#
_cell.length_a   1.000
_cell.length_b   1.000
_cell.length_c   1.000
_cell.angle_alpha   90.00
_cell.angle_beta   90.00
_cell.angle_gamma   90.00
#
_symmetry.space_group_name_H-M   'P 1'
#
loop_
_entity.id
_entity.type
_entity.pdbx_description
1 polymer ?
#
loop_
_entity_poly.entity_id
_entity_poly.type
_entity_poly.pdbx_seq_one_letter_code
_entity_poly.pdbx_strand_id
1 'polypeptide(L)'
;MSTFLPTLTERRSPWVTFTRADDPWVARAEADLLARDGLVLRIAGGELDTEACVYRTFARELGFIGYFGHNWDAMVDCLGDWHGPGHGKQDVAVIIDAADGLLGADFLGVFVSTLARGAWRANFMVDADGDPDEWTDPFALHFVLLLDRTEPAAFAEEVVSWDADLREAVVDGRLLITLTDVDWPGGDPVWPPAAGPLAPAARRPA
;
A
#
# COMPACT_ATOMS: atom_id res chain seq x y z
N MET A 1 7.96 -21.08 -8.69
CA MET A 1 7.81 -19.62 -8.82
C MET A 1 6.91 -19.20 -7.69
N SER A 2 7.37 -18.29 -6.83
CA SER A 2 6.61 -17.89 -5.64
C SER A 2 5.45 -16.98 -6.07
N THR A 3 4.21 -17.40 -5.82
CA THR A 3 2.97 -16.71 -6.22
C THR A 3 2.69 -15.42 -5.42
N PHE A 4 3.61 -15.03 -4.53
CA PHE A 4 3.41 -13.97 -3.52
C PHE A 4 4.31 -12.75 -3.72
N LEU A 5 4.93 -12.62 -4.90
CA LEU A 5 5.70 -11.42 -5.20
C LEU A 5 4.75 -10.24 -5.44
N PRO A 6 5.11 -9.05 -4.93
CA PRO A 6 4.35 -7.84 -5.20
C PRO A 6 4.34 -7.52 -6.70
N THR A 7 3.28 -6.86 -7.12
CA THR A 7 3.01 -6.42 -8.49
C THR A 7 2.49 -5.00 -8.42
N LEU A 8 2.67 -4.24 -9.50
CA LEU A 8 2.09 -2.91 -9.65
C LEU A 8 0.99 -2.87 -10.72
N THR A 9 0.64 -4.03 -11.29
CA THR A 9 -0.18 -4.14 -12.52
C THR A 9 -1.35 -5.12 -12.38
N GLU A 10 -1.54 -5.73 -11.21
CA GLU A 10 -2.60 -6.70 -11.00
C GLU A 10 -3.43 -6.26 -9.80
N ARG A 11 -4.75 -6.40 -9.89
CA ARG A 11 -5.66 -6.02 -8.81
C ARG A 11 -5.72 -7.07 -7.70
N ARG A 12 -4.58 -7.27 -7.02
CA ARG A 12 -4.42 -8.21 -5.91
C ARG A 12 -3.35 -7.72 -4.95
N SER A 13 -3.40 -8.16 -3.70
CA SER A 13 -2.43 -7.75 -2.71
C SER A 13 -1.02 -8.27 -3.00
N PRO A 14 0.01 -7.69 -2.34
CA PRO A 14 -0.03 -6.66 -1.29
C PRO A 14 -0.38 -5.25 -1.80
N TRP A 15 -1.00 -4.45 -0.93
CA TRP A 15 -1.40 -3.07 -1.24
C TRP A 15 -0.27 -2.07 -1.00
N VAL A 16 0.50 -2.31 0.07
CA VAL A 16 1.66 -1.49 0.45
C VAL A 16 2.87 -2.39 0.58
N THR A 17 3.98 -1.99 -0.04
CA THR A 17 5.25 -2.72 0.02
C THR A 17 6.34 -1.79 0.53
N PHE A 18 7.00 -2.15 1.62
CA PHE A 18 8.27 -1.53 2.02
C PHE A 18 9.41 -2.38 1.48
N THR A 19 10.37 -1.73 0.83
CA THR A 19 11.58 -2.39 0.35
C THR A 19 12.77 -1.45 0.35
N ARG A 20 13.97 -2.01 0.17
CA ARG A 20 15.21 -1.25 0.01
C ARG A 20 15.19 -0.49 -1.31
N ALA A 21 15.76 0.72 -1.34
CA ALA A 21 15.83 1.53 -2.55
C ALA A 21 16.66 0.87 -3.68
N ASP A 22 17.55 -0.07 -3.34
CA ASP A 22 18.36 -0.84 -4.28
C ASP A 22 17.73 -2.18 -4.71
N ASP A 23 16.49 -2.46 -4.31
CA ASP A 23 15.78 -3.67 -4.71
C ASP A 23 15.43 -3.64 -6.22
N PRO A 24 16.01 -4.54 -7.04
CA PRO A 24 15.82 -4.53 -8.48
C PRO A 24 14.38 -4.82 -8.92
N TRP A 25 13.53 -5.35 -8.02
CA TRP A 25 12.13 -5.57 -8.32
C TRP A 25 11.40 -4.26 -8.64
N VAL A 26 11.71 -3.16 -7.93
CA VAL A 26 10.98 -1.89 -8.07
C VAL A 26 11.13 -1.35 -9.48
N ALA A 27 12.38 -1.23 -9.97
CA ALA A 27 12.65 -0.73 -11.32
C ALA A 27 12.02 -1.61 -12.40
N ARG A 28 11.96 -2.93 -12.20
CA ARG A 28 11.30 -3.86 -13.12
C ARG A 28 9.79 -3.66 -13.11
N ALA A 29 9.17 -3.61 -11.93
CA ALA A 29 7.73 -3.45 -11.78
C ALA A 29 7.26 -2.09 -12.32
N GLU A 30 8.05 -1.03 -12.09
CA GLU A 30 7.82 0.30 -12.67
C GLU A 30 7.86 0.26 -14.21
N ALA A 31 8.89 -0.37 -14.79
CA ALA A 31 8.99 -0.53 -16.24
C ALA A 31 7.83 -1.35 -16.83
N ASP A 32 7.42 -2.43 -16.15
CA ASP A 32 6.30 -3.27 -16.57
C ASP A 32 4.97 -2.50 -16.52
N LEU A 33 4.77 -1.63 -15.51
CA LEU A 33 3.59 -0.77 -15.40
C LEU A 33 3.55 0.28 -16.52
N LEU A 34 4.64 1.01 -16.72
CA LEU A 34 4.75 2.03 -17.78
C LEU A 34 4.57 1.42 -19.19
N ALA A 35 5.08 0.20 -19.41
CA ALA A 35 4.89 -0.52 -20.68
C ALA A 35 3.42 -0.87 -20.97
N ARG A 36 2.56 -0.88 -19.95
CA ARG A 36 1.11 -1.10 -20.05
C ARG A 36 0.31 0.20 -20.02
N ASP A 37 0.95 1.33 -20.27
CA ASP A 37 0.34 2.66 -20.17
C ASP A 37 -0.16 2.98 -18.76
N GLY A 38 0.46 2.39 -17.73
CA GLY A 38 0.23 2.75 -16.34
C GLY A 38 0.97 4.02 -15.93
N LEU A 39 0.64 4.53 -14.75
CA LEU A 39 1.18 5.77 -14.19
C LEU A 39 2.02 5.50 -12.94
N VAL A 40 3.15 6.18 -12.85
CA VAL A 40 4.02 6.13 -11.67
C VAL A 40 4.15 7.53 -11.11
N LEU A 41 3.68 7.71 -9.86
CA LEU A 41 3.80 8.96 -9.12
C LEU A 41 4.87 8.80 -8.06
N ARG A 42 5.75 9.80 -7.91
CA ARG A 42 6.82 9.77 -6.91
C ARG A 42 6.64 10.86 -5.88
N ILE A 43 6.75 10.49 -4.61
CA ILE A 43 6.67 11.40 -3.47
C ILE A 43 8.00 11.32 -2.71
N ALA A 44 8.60 12.48 -2.40
CA ALA A 44 9.75 12.50 -1.51
C ALA A 44 9.28 12.26 -0.07
N GLY A 45 9.76 11.20 0.59
CA GLY A 45 9.43 10.86 1.98
C GLY A 45 9.80 11.98 2.97
N GLY A 46 10.82 12.79 2.65
CA GLY A 46 11.15 13.99 3.41
C GLY A 46 10.08 15.09 3.41
N GLU A 47 9.08 15.03 2.53
CA GLU A 47 7.90 15.91 2.54
C GLU A 47 6.76 15.35 3.42
N LEU A 48 6.93 14.20 4.06
CA LEU A 48 5.90 13.52 4.85
C LEU A 48 6.23 13.54 6.35
N ASP A 49 6.63 14.70 6.88
CA ASP A 49 7.07 14.85 8.28
C ASP A 49 5.93 15.06 9.29
N THR A 50 4.74 15.42 8.82
CA THR A 50 3.53 15.66 9.62
C THR A 50 2.29 15.23 8.83
N GLU A 51 1.17 14.95 9.51
CA GLU A 51 -0.09 14.62 8.83
C GLU A 51 -0.51 15.68 7.81
N ALA A 52 -0.41 16.96 8.19
CA ALA A 52 -0.75 18.07 7.31
C ALA A 52 0.13 18.09 6.05
N CYS A 53 1.41 17.72 6.19
CA CYS A 53 2.30 17.58 5.05
C CYS A 53 1.94 16.36 4.19
N VAL A 54 1.53 15.23 4.78
CA VAL A 54 0.99 14.08 4.05
C VAL A 54 -0.21 14.49 3.20
N TYR A 55 -1.25 15.09 3.80
CA TYR A 55 -2.46 15.50 3.10
C TYR A 55 -2.16 16.45 1.94
N ARG A 56 -1.32 17.46 2.18
CA ARG A 56 -0.94 18.44 1.15
C ARG A 56 -0.18 17.80 0.00
N THR A 57 0.78 16.94 0.31
CA THR A 57 1.64 16.30 -0.70
C THR A 57 0.84 15.33 -1.54
N PHE A 58 -0.01 14.48 -0.93
CA PHE A 58 -0.88 13.58 -1.70
C PHE A 58 -1.89 14.34 -2.56
N ALA A 59 -2.55 15.36 -2.02
CA ALA A 59 -3.50 16.15 -2.80
C ALA A 59 -2.82 16.84 -4.01
N ARG A 60 -1.56 17.28 -3.85
CA ARG A 60 -0.78 17.88 -4.92
C ARG A 60 -0.37 16.86 -5.99
N GLU A 61 0.28 15.76 -5.58
CA GLU A 61 0.84 14.78 -6.53
C GLU A 61 -0.22 13.95 -7.23
N LEU A 62 -1.30 13.60 -6.51
CA LEU A 62 -2.42 12.88 -7.10
C LEU A 62 -3.46 13.85 -7.69
N GLY A 63 -3.34 15.15 -7.50
CA GLY A 63 -4.31 16.12 -8.04
C GLY A 63 -5.72 15.91 -7.49
N PHE A 64 -5.85 15.66 -6.19
CA PHE A 64 -7.16 15.57 -5.54
C PHE A 64 -7.99 16.85 -5.75
N ILE A 65 -9.30 16.67 -5.86
CA ILE A 65 -10.25 17.76 -6.12
C ILE A 65 -10.24 18.80 -4.99
N GLY A 66 -10.53 20.06 -5.34
CA GLY A 66 -10.34 21.22 -4.46
C GLY A 66 -11.18 21.27 -3.17
N TYR A 67 -12.08 20.31 -2.94
CA TYR A 67 -12.83 20.16 -1.69
C TYR A 67 -12.36 18.97 -0.83
N PHE A 68 -11.18 18.41 -1.13
CA PHE A 68 -10.52 17.40 -0.30
C PHE A 68 -10.53 17.79 1.19
N GLY A 69 -11.05 16.90 2.04
CA GLY A 69 -11.33 17.18 3.45
C GLY A 69 -10.12 17.27 4.38
N HIS A 70 -8.90 17.07 3.87
CA HIS A 70 -7.64 17.13 4.63
C HIS A 70 -7.64 16.28 5.91
N ASN A 71 -8.14 15.06 5.80
CA ASN A 71 -8.16 14.05 6.87
C ASN A 71 -8.03 12.64 6.26
N TRP A 72 -7.76 11.64 7.10
CA TRP A 72 -7.53 10.26 6.69
C TRP A 72 -8.72 9.64 5.93
N ASP A 73 -9.96 9.84 6.37
CA ASP A 73 -11.14 9.28 5.70
C ASP A 73 -11.31 9.86 4.30
N ALA A 74 -11.20 11.19 4.17
CA ALA A 74 -11.25 11.86 2.87
C ALA A 74 -10.11 11.41 1.94
N MET A 75 -8.96 10.99 2.51
CA MET A 75 -7.84 10.46 1.74
C MET A 75 -8.13 9.06 1.24
N VAL A 76 -8.75 8.18 2.05
CA VAL A 76 -9.23 6.88 1.58
C VAL A 76 -10.23 7.05 0.43
N ASP A 77 -11.19 7.97 0.56
CA ASP A 77 -12.17 8.26 -0.49
C ASP A 77 -11.50 8.74 -1.78
N CYS A 78 -10.59 9.71 -1.69
CA CYS A 78 -9.88 10.24 -2.87
C CYS A 78 -8.94 9.22 -3.53
N LEU A 79 -8.39 8.27 -2.77
CA LEU A 79 -7.55 7.19 -3.31
C LEU A 79 -8.39 6.13 -4.02
N GLY A 80 -9.54 5.77 -3.45
CA GLY A 80 -10.47 4.80 -4.02
C GLY A 80 -11.16 5.31 -5.29
N ASP A 81 -11.62 6.57 -5.27
CA ASP A 81 -12.34 7.22 -6.36
C ASP A 81 -11.48 8.30 -7.03
N TRP A 82 -10.28 7.92 -7.48
CA TRP A 82 -9.29 8.87 -7.93
C TRP A 82 -9.55 9.39 -9.35
N HIS A 83 -9.84 10.70 -9.51
CA HIS A 83 -10.10 11.34 -10.83
C HIS A 83 -8.97 12.25 -11.34
N GLY A 84 -7.75 12.09 -10.83
CA GLY A 84 -6.62 12.99 -11.12
C GLY A 84 -6.15 13.01 -12.58
N PRO A 85 -5.21 13.92 -12.94
CA PRO A 85 -4.64 13.98 -14.28
C PRO A 85 -3.98 12.64 -14.65
N GLY A 86 -4.42 12.02 -15.74
CA GLY A 86 -3.96 10.69 -16.15
C GLY A 86 -4.90 9.54 -15.75
N HIS A 87 -6.05 9.80 -15.11
CA HIS A 87 -7.06 8.78 -14.81
C HIS A 87 -7.77 8.21 -16.07
N GLY A 88 -7.09 8.02 -17.20
CA GLY A 88 -7.62 7.33 -18.37
C GLY A 88 -7.89 5.83 -18.16
N LYS A 89 -8.29 5.41 -16.95
CA LYS A 89 -8.36 4.02 -16.47
C LYS A 89 -7.00 3.31 -16.42
N GLN A 90 -5.95 4.08 -16.18
CA GLN A 90 -4.59 3.58 -16.07
C GLN A 90 -4.36 2.98 -14.68
N ASP A 91 -3.62 1.89 -14.62
CA ASP A 91 -3.09 1.36 -13.36
C ASP A 91 -2.05 2.33 -12.78
N VAL A 92 -1.96 2.42 -11.45
CA VAL A 92 -1.19 3.45 -10.74
C VAL A 92 -0.29 2.82 -9.68
N ALA A 93 0.95 3.27 -9.64
CA ALA A 93 1.85 3.08 -8.51
C ALA A 93 2.27 4.41 -7.91
N VAL A 94 2.17 4.53 -6.59
CA VAL A 94 2.74 5.64 -5.85
C VAL A 94 3.99 5.17 -5.11
N ILE A 95 5.14 5.73 -5.47
CA ILE A 95 6.43 5.39 -4.89
C ILE A 95 6.88 6.52 -3.97
N ILE A 96 7.10 6.20 -2.70
CA ILE A 96 7.61 7.12 -1.69
C ILE A 96 9.11 6.88 -1.53
N ASP A 97 9.92 7.82 -2.02
CA ASP A 97 11.37 7.79 -1.95
C ASP A 97 11.88 8.16 -0.55
N ALA A 98 12.99 7.56 -0.11
CA ALA A 98 13.65 7.89 1.17
C ALA A 98 12.69 7.93 2.38
N ALA A 99 11.86 6.88 2.50
CA ALA A 99 10.78 6.78 3.49
C ALA A 99 11.27 6.45 4.91
N ASP A 100 12.59 6.33 5.14
CA ASP A 100 13.17 6.00 6.44
C ASP A 100 12.70 6.93 7.57
N GLY A 101 12.44 8.21 7.25
CA GLY A 101 12.00 9.22 8.22
C GLY A 101 10.58 9.02 8.76
N LEU A 102 9.79 8.12 8.16
CA LEU A 102 8.46 7.78 8.64
C LEU A 102 8.49 6.83 9.85
N LEU A 103 9.62 6.13 10.09
CA LEU A 103 9.72 5.23 11.24
C LEU A 103 9.67 6.02 12.54
N GLY A 104 8.76 5.66 13.44
CA GLY A 104 8.51 6.39 14.69
C GLY A 104 7.69 7.66 14.54
N ALA A 105 7.12 7.93 13.36
CA ALA A 105 6.13 8.99 13.20
C ALA A 105 4.81 8.56 13.86
N ASP A 106 4.23 9.40 14.72
CA ASP A 106 3.00 9.08 15.47
C ASP A 106 1.82 8.67 14.56
N PHE A 107 1.84 9.12 13.29
CA PHE A 107 0.81 8.83 12.30
C PHE A 107 1.14 7.65 11.36
N LEU A 108 2.28 6.96 11.52
CA LEU A 108 2.71 5.91 10.60
C LEU A 108 1.64 4.82 10.43
N GLY A 109 1.10 4.32 11.54
CA GLY A 109 0.09 3.26 11.53
C GLY A 109 -1.17 3.66 10.76
N VAL A 110 -1.75 4.84 11.07
CA VAL A 110 -2.94 5.36 10.37
C VAL A 110 -2.66 5.67 8.90
N PHE A 111 -1.46 6.15 8.59
CA PHE A 111 -1.05 6.41 7.22
C PHE A 111 -1.01 5.13 6.39
N VAL A 112 -0.33 4.08 6.87
CA VAL A 112 -0.25 2.80 6.14
C VAL A 112 -1.62 2.14 6.03
N SER A 113 -2.45 2.20 7.07
CA SER A 113 -3.84 1.72 6.99
C SER A 113 -4.64 2.48 5.93
N THR A 114 -4.52 3.82 5.88
CA THR A 114 -5.15 4.67 4.86
C THR A 114 -4.73 4.27 3.45
N LEU A 115 -3.42 4.05 3.22
CA LEU A 115 -2.92 3.59 1.92
C LEU A 115 -3.47 2.21 1.55
N ALA A 116 -3.47 1.27 2.49
CA ALA A 116 -3.96 -0.09 2.26
C ALA A 116 -5.47 -0.10 1.94
N ARG A 117 -6.28 0.68 2.68
CA ARG A 117 -7.73 0.81 2.46
C ARG A 117 -8.04 1.53 1.14
N GLY A 118 -7.31 2.60 0.83
CA GLY A 118 -7.45 3.33 -0.43
C GLY A 118 -7.11 2.46 -1.64
N ALA A 119 -5.98 1.74 -1.58
CA ALA A 119 -5.62 0.74 -2.60
C ALA A 119 -6.69 -0.34 -2.73
N TRP A 120 -7.11 -0.96 -1.63
CA TRP A 120 -8.13 -2.00 -1.66
C TRP A 120 -9.43 -1.49 -2.34
N ARG A 121 -9.88 -0.27 -2.00
CA ARG A 121 -11.05 0.35 -2.65
C ARG A 121 -10.84 0.57 -4.15
N ALA A 122 -9.71 1.13 -4.59
CA ALA A 122 -9.43 1.33 -6.01
C ALA A 122 -9.38 0.02 -6.81
N ASN A 123 -8.81 -1.04 -6.20
CA ASN A 123 -8.61 -2.33 -6.83
C ASN A 123 -9.91 -3.15 -6.98
N PHE A 124 -10.87 -2.98 -6.07
CA PHE A 124 -12.13 -3.72 -6.09
C PHE A 124 -13.37 -2.89 -6.39
N MET A 125 -13.27 -1.56 -6.33
CA MET A 125 -14.33 -0.56 -6.55
C MET A 125 -15.66 -0.96 -5.97
N VAL A 126 -15.82 -0.71 -4.67
CA VAL A 126 -17.08 -0.84 -3.96
C VAL A 126 -17.61 0.54 -3.60
N ASP A 127 -18.92 0.75 -3.70
CA ASP A 127 -19.58 1.97 -3.24
C ASP A 127 -19.56 2.07 -1.70
N ALA A 128 -20.17 3.13 -1.16
CA ALA A 128 -20.21 3.38 0.27
C ALA A 128 -20.94 2.28 1.07
N ASP A 129 -21.80 1.49 0.40
CA ASP A 129 -22.60 0.41 0.98
C ASP A 129 -21.99 -0.98 0.72
N GLY A 130 -21.01 -1.05 -0.19
CA GLY A 130 -20.14 -2.20 -0.39
C GLY A 130 -20.42 -3.03 -1.60
N ASP A 131 -21.36 -2.55 -2.40
CA ASP A 131 -21.69 -3.14 -3.66
C ASP A 131 -20.67 -2.69 -4.70
N PRO A 132 -20.27 -3.56 -5.64
CA PRO A 132 -19.42 -3.16 -6.75
C PRO A 132 -20.01 -1.93 -7.44
N ASP A 133 -19.22 -0.86 -7.57
CA ASP A 133 -19.69 0.38 -8.17
C ASP A 133 -20.06 0.12 -9.64
N GLU A 134 -21.34 0.32 -9.98
CA GLU A 134 -21.85 0.13 -11.34
C GLU A 134 -21.33 1.19 -12.34
N TRP A 135 -20.74 2.29 -11.84
CA TRP A 135 -20.43 3.48 -12.62
C TRP A 135 -18.94 3.72 -12.84
N THR A 136 -18.06 2.96 -12.17
CA THR A 136 -16.63 3.22 -12.15
C THR A 136 -15.82 1.92 -12.29
N ASP A 137 -14.87 1.89 -13.23
CA ASP A 137 -14.04 0.70 -13.48
C ASP A 137 -12.89 0.60 -12.47
N PRO A 138 -12.66 -0.57 -11.82
CA PRO A 138 -11.54 -0.75 -10.91
C PRO A 138 -10.19 -0.74 -11.63
N PHE A 139 -9.19 -0.11 -11.01
CA PHE A 139 -7.82 0.00 -11.49
C PHE A 139 -6.83 -0.48 -10.44
N ALA A 140 -5.65 -0.96 -10.87
CA ALA A 140 -4.63 -1.35 -9.92
C ALA A 140 -4.05 -0.10 -9.24
N LEU A 141 -4.08 -0.05 -7.91
CA LEU A 141 -3.41 0.96 -7.12
C LEU A 141 -2.50 0.30 -6.08
N HIS A 142 -1.20 0.60 -6.14
CA HIS A 142 -0.21 0.07 -5.20
C HIS A 142 0.72 1.16 -4.68
N PHE A 143 1.19 0.96 -3.45
CA PHE A 143 2.12 1.85 -2.79
C PHE A 143 3.46 1.15 -2.52
N VAL A 144 4.57 1.84 -2.81
CA VAL A 144 5.91 1.35 -2.51
C VAL A 144 6.64 2.38 -1.67
N LEU A 145 7.12 1.98 -0.49
CA LEU A 145 7.97 2.80 0.37
C LEU A 145 9.42 2.32 0.23
N LEU A 146 10.28 3.19 -0.32
CA LEU A 146 11.69 2.90 -0.54
C LEU A 146 12.53 3.37 0.64
N LEU A 147 13.33 2.46 1.18
CA LEU A 147 14.18 2.69 2.34
C LEU A 147 15.65 2.73 1.93
N ASP A 148 16.33 3.83 2.26
CA ASP A 148 17.73 4.03 1.95
C ASP A 148 18.64 3.31 2.94
N ARG A 149 18.25 3.22 4.21
CA ARG A 149 19.12 2.74 5.30
C ARG A 149 18.44 1.73 6.23
N THR A 150 17.14 1.86 6.43
CA THR A 150 16.36 1.03 7.33
C THR A 150 15.98 -0.29 6.65
N GLU A 151 15.97 -1.37 7.44
CA GLU A 151 15.47 -2.67 7.00
C GLU A 151 13.93 -2.66 6.98
N PRO A 152 13.26 -3.16 5.92
CA PRO A 152 11.80 -3.12 5.84
C PRO A 152 11.08 -3.74 7.04
N ALA A 153 11.62 -4.82 7.61
CA ALA A 153 11.04 -5.48 8.79
C ALA A 153 10.96 -4.59 10.04
N ALA A 154 11.73 -3.50 10.12
CA ALA A 154 11.69 -2.58 11.25
C ALA A 154 10.35 -1.84 11.39
N PHE A 155 9.59 -1.72 10.30
CA PHE A 155 8.28 -1.06 10.30
C PHE A 155 7.13 -1.98 10.74
N ALA A 156 7.34 -3.31 10.76
CA ALA A 156 6.27 -4.29 10.88
C ALA A 156 5.40 -4.08 12.14
N GLU A 157 6.03 -4.05 13.32
CA GLU A 157 5.32 -3.93 14.60
C GLU A 157 4.54 -2.62 14.72
N GLU A 158 5.16 -1.50 14.36
CA GLU A 158 4.53 -0.18 14.44
C GLU A 158 3.32 -0.07 13.51
N VAL A 159 3.42 -0.61 12.29
CA VAL A 159 2.35 -0.58 11.30
C VAL A 159 1.13 -1.40 11.76
N VAL A 160 1.32 -2.66 12.19
CA VAL A 160 0.17 -3.55 12.48
C VAL A 160 -0.36 -3.45 13.90
N SER A 161 0.39 -2.84 14.83
CA SER A 161 -0.11 -2.58 16.19
C SER A 161 -1.24 -1.54 16.21
N TRP A 162 -1.34 -0.71 15.17
CA TRP A 162 -2.32 0.37 15.09
C TRP A 162 -3.70 -0.10 14.63
N ASP A 163 -3.76 -1.02 13.66
CA ASP A 163 -5.00 -1.50 13.04
C ASP A 163 -5.02 -3.03 12.96
N ALA A 164 -6.00 -3.63 13.64
CA ALA A 164 -6.17 -5.08 13.69
C ALA A 164 -6.49 -5.69 12.32
N ASP A 165 -7.01 -4.88 11.39
CA ASP A 165 -7.33 -5.27 10.03
C ASP A 165 -6.06 -5.42 9.18
N LEU A 166 -4.93 -4.82 9.56
CA LEU A 166 -3.69 -4.98 8.81
C LEU A 166 -3.05 -6.35 9.05
N ARG A 167 -2.45 -6.88 7.99
CA ARG A 167 -1.46 -7.95 8.08
C ARG A 167 -0.22 -7.63 7.32
N GLU A 168 0.85 -8.18 7.86
CA GLU A 168 2.17 -8.11 7.34
C GLU A 168 2.73 -9.51 7.03
N ALA A 169 3.59 -9.59 6.02
CA ALA A 169 4.60 -10.64 5.95
C ALA A 169 5.89 -10.09 5.39
N VAL A 170 7.01 -10.68 5.83
CA VAL A 170 8.32 -10.40 5.24
C VAL A 170 8.65 -11.51 4.24
N VAL A 171 8.76 -11.15 2.95
CA VAL A 171 9.05 -12.07 1.86
C VAL A 171 10.19 -11.51 1.01
N ASP A 172 11.25 -12.29 0.82
CA ASP A 172 12.44 -11.90 0.05
C ASP A 172 13.02 -10.53 0.48
N GLY A 173 13.01 -10.24 1.79
CA GLY A 173 13.51 -8.98 2.36
C GLY A 173 12.54 -7.81 2.25
N ARG A 174 11.35 -7.98 1.68
CA ARG A 174 10.30 -6.95 1.57
C ARG A 174 9.28 -7.11 2.67
N LEU A 175 8.84 -6.03 3.28
CA LEU A 175 7.67 -6.03 4.16
C LEU A 175 6.44 -5.74 3.31
N LEU A 176 5.54 -6.72 3.23
CA LEU A 176 4.32 -6.68 2.44
C LEU A 176 3.15 -6.46 3.38
N ILE A 177 2.28 -5.49 3.09
CA ILE A 177 1.11 -5.16 3.89
C ILE A 177 -0.17 -5.38 3.08
N THR A 178 -1.14 -6.03 3.70
CA THR A 178 -2.51 -6.22 3.19
C THR A 178 -3.53 -6.03 4.32
N LEU A 179 -4.81 -6.24 4.01
CA LEU A 179 -5.94 -6.24 4.94
C LEU A 179 -6.44 -7.69 5.16
N THR A 180 -6.73 -8.08 6.41
CA THR A 180 -7.26 -9.41 6.78
C THR A 180 -8.73 -9.50 6.99
N ASP A 181 -9.30 -8.47 7.61
CA ASP A 181 -10.72 -8.45 7.91
C ASP A 181 -11.31 -7.43 6.97
N VAL A 182 -12.03 -7.95 6.00
CA VAL A 182 -13.10 -7.18 5.40
C VAL A 182 -14.34 -7.87 5.92
N ASP A 183 -15.00 -7.28 6.93
CA ASP A 183 -16.41 -7.52 7.26
C ASP A 183 -17.33 -7.08 6.08
N TRP A 184 -16.83 -7.22 4.84
CA TRP A 184 -17.27 -6.60 3.61
C TRP A 184 -17.02 -7.59 2.46
N PRO A 185 -17.96 -7.77 1.52
CA PRO A 185 -17.97 -8.94 0.65
C PRO A 185 -16.93 -8.82 -0.47
N GLY A 186 -15.67 -9.11 -0.17
CA GLY A 186 -14.57 -8.98 -1.13
C GLY A 186 -13.21 -9.23 -0.52
N GLY A 187 -13.08 -10.33 0.24
CA GLY A 187 -11.79 -10.76 0.78
C GLY A 187 -10.72 -10.80 -0.30
N ASP A 188 -9.54 -10.29 0.03
CA ASP A 188 -8.36 -10.33 -0.83
C ASP A 188 -8.11 -11.78 -1.30
N PRO A 189 -8.24 -12.08 -2.61
CA PRO A 189 -8.26 -13.47 -3.07
C PRO A 189 -6.89 -14.15 -2.97
N VAL A 190 -5.80 -13.42 -2.67
CA VAL A 190 -4.44 -13.99 -2.62
C VAL A 190 -3.63 -13.45 -1.45
N TRP A 191 -4.03 -13.82 -0.24
CA TRP A 191 -3.19 -13.83 0.97
C TRP A 191 -3.60 -15.01 1.86
N PRO A 192 -2.69 -15.80 2.48
CA PRO A 192 -1.30 -15.51 2.87
C PRO A 192 -0.22 -16.45 2.28
N PRO A 193 1.09 -16.11 2.35
CA PRO A 193 2.14 -17.12 2.33
C PRO A 193 2.05 -17.95 3.61
N ALA A 194 1.93 -19.27 3.48
CA ALA A 194 1.94 -20.16 4.64
C ALA A 194 3.30 -20.11 5.35
N ALA A 195 3.39 -19.35 6.44
CA ALA A 195 4.23 -19.75 7.56
C ALA A 195 3.36 -20.60 8.48
N GLY A 196 3.50 -21.93 8.39
CA GLY A 196 3.00 -22.79 9.46
C GLY A 196 3.55 -22.32 10.81
N PRO A 197 2.84 -22.57 11.92
CA PRO A 197 3.27 -22.10 13.25
C PRO A 197 4.72 -22.50 13.50
N LEU A 198 5.54 -21.55 13.95
CA LEU A 198 6.89 -21.82 14.44
C LEU A 198 6.79 -22.96 15.46
N ALA A 199 7.31 -24.13 15.09
CA ALA A 199 7.35 -25.27 15.99
C ALA A 199 8.13 -24.86 17.25
N PRO A 200 7.61 -25.10 18.46
CA PRO A 200 8.33 -24.78 19.68
C PRO A 200 9.65 -25.55 19.68
N ALA A 201 10.74 -24.84 20.00
CA ALA A 201 12.08 -25.41 20.08
C ALA A 201 12.05 -26.71 20.89
N ALA A 202 12.41 -27.82 20.25
CA ALA A 202 12.48 -29.12 20.90
C ALA A 202 13.46 -29.03 22.07
N ARG A 203 12.95 -29.13 23.29
CA ARG A 203 13.79 -29.38 24.47
C ARG A 203 14.54 -30.69 24.24
N ARG A 204 15.86 -30.61 24.18
CA ARG A 204 16.72 -31.80 24.21
C ARG A 204 16.50 -32.52 25.55
N PRO A 205 16.18 -33.82 25.56
CA PRO A 205 16.26 -34.60 26.78
C PRO A 205 17.74 -34.77 27.19
N ALA A 206 17.97 -34.74 28.50
CA ALA A 206 19.25 -35.00 29.17
C ALA A 206 19.67 -36.48 29.06
#